data_AF-A0A3G8H5P7-F1
#
_entry.id   AF-A0A3G8H5P7-F1
#
_cell.length_a   1.000
_cell.length_b   1.000
_cell.length_c   1.000
_cell.angle_alpha   90.00
_cell.angle_beta   90.00
_cell.angle_gamma   90.00
#
_symmetry.space_group_name_H-M   'P 1'
#
loop_
_entity.id
_entity.type
_entity.pdbx_description
1 polymer ?
#
loop_
_entity_poly.entity_id
_entity_poly.type
_entity_poly.pdbx_seq_one_letter_code
_entity_poly.pdbx_strand_id
1 'polypeptide(L)'
;MCVGAYCGRFRAGTMAMALSRQNPTRGTSMLDTPAAPPRQHPQAGVFGNIGNLPDQPCPIEPDWIRTGAPVTRCRDHSSTQDGSAWTTMWDCTRSTFEWHYQFDEVVVILEGSVRVTDSQGQSRVLAEGDVAFFPYGSSWLWEVDRYVRKVAFCHSPVPRGLRLPVRIARRLARKPGTRHGLLARIGQRLSMTLRRLGALGRTTATVLLCCLPL
;
A
#
# COMPACT_ATOMS: atom_id res chain seq x y z
N MET A 1 -2.00 19.03 7.08
CA MET A 1 -0.98 19.48 6.13
C MET A 1 -0.78 18.35 5.14
N CYS A 2 -1.42 18.46 3.98
CA CYS A 2 -1.28 17.52 2.87
C CYS A 2 -0.07 17.98 2.05
N VAL A 3 0.83 17.05 1.74
CA VAL A 3 2.06 17.35 1.02
C VAL A 3 1.97 16.73 -0.37
N GLY A 4 2.33 17.53 -1.38
CA GLY A 4 2.27 17.21 -2.81
C GLY A 4 2.90 15.87 -3.19
N ALA A 5 2.33 15.27 -4.25
CA ALA A 5 2.54 13.92 -4.76
C ALA A 5 1.93 12.74 -3.97
N TYR A 6 0.81 12.95 -3.27
CA TYR A 6 -0.13 11.86 -2.99
C TYR A 6 -1.08 11.72 -4.19
N CYS A 7 -0.67 10.97 -5.23
CA CYS A 7 -1.60 10.62 -6.29
C CYS A 7 -2.71 9.75 -5.66
N GLY A 8 -3.93 10.27 -5.69
CA GLY A 8 -4.98 9.90 -4.75
C GLY A 8 -5.54 8.50 -5.00
N ARG A 9 -5.30 7.57 -4.06
CA ARG A 9 -6.31 6.66 -3.48
C ARG A 9 -5.65 5.80 -2.41
N PHE A 10 -6.09 5.95 -1.16
CA PHE A 10 -6.33 4.92 -0.13
C PHE A 10 -6.52 5.60 1.24
N ARG A 11 -7.51 6.51 1.33
CA ARG A 11 -8.11 6.86 2.62
C ARG A 11 -9.17 5.81 2.93
N ALA A 12 -8.86 4.91 3.85
CA ALA A 12 -9.88 4.14 4.55
C ALA A 12 -10.71 5.10 5.43
N GLY A 13 -12.01 5.21 5.12
CA GLY A 13 -13.11 5.58 6.03
C GLY A 13 -13.04 6.89 6.80
N THR A 14 -13.75 7.92 6.33
CA THR A 14 -14.69 8.70 7.18
C THR A 14 -15.69 9.42 6.27
N MET A 15 -16.96 9.07 6.40
CA MET A 15 -18.07 9.72 5.69
C MET A 15 -18.37 11.02 6.43
N ALA A 16 -18.10 12.17 5.81
CA ALA A 16 -18.58 13.47 6.29
C ALA A 16 -19.47 14.06 5.20
N MET A 17 -20.79 13.99 5.40
CA MET A 17 -21.76 14.72 4.58
C MET A 17 -21.55 16.22 4.77
N ALA A 18 -21.11 16.90 3.72
CA ALA A 18 -21.24 18.34 3.59
C ALA A 18 -22.47 18.62 2.71
N LEU A 19 -23.53 19.13 3.34
CA LEU A 19 -24.74 19.59 2.66
C LEU A 19 -24.43 20.86 1.87
N SER A 20 -24.26 20.75 0.56
CA SER A 20 -24.25 21.90 -0.35
C SER A 20 -25.62 22.04 -1.01
N ARG A 21 -26.24 23.22 -0.85
CA ARG A 21 -27.54 23.57 -1.42
C ARG A 21 -27.45 23.58 -2.96
N GLN A 22 -28.25 22.74 -3.63
CA GLN A 22 -28.42 22.77 -5.08
C GLN A 22 -29.67 23.57 -5.45
N ASN A 23 -29.54 24.45 -6.44
CA ASN A 23 -30.63 25.16 -7.10
C ASN A 23 -31.18 24.28 -8.24
N PRO A 24 -32.51 24.04 -8.38
CA PRO A 24 -33.02 23.06 -9.33
C PRO A 24 -33.33 23.72 -10.68
N THR A 25 -32.80 23.18 -11.78
CA THR A 25 -33.48 23.00 -13.08
C THR A 25 -32.51 22.55 -14.18
N ARG A 26 -32.54 21.25 -14.50
CA ARG A 26 -32.59 20.66 -15.87
C ARG A 26 -32.30 19.16 -15.75
N GLY A 27 -33.23 18.36 -16.26
CA GLY A 27 -33.26 16.91 -16.09
C GLY A 27 -32.05 16.21 -16.71
N THR A 28 -31.33 15.48 -15.87
CA THR A 28 -30.41 14.41 -16.25
C THR A 28 -31.04 13.08 -15.84
N SER A 29 -31.15 12.18 -16.82
CA SER A 29 -31.61 10.80 -16.68
C SER A 29 -30.85 10.09 -15.56
N MET A 30 -31.58 9.46 -14.65
CA MET A 30 -31.11 8.97 -13.36
C MET A 30 -30.57 7.52 -13.42
N LEU A 31 -29.83 7.15 -14.48
CA LEU A 31 -29.37 5.76 -14.67
C LEU A 31 -27.91 5.53 -15.10
N ASP A 32 -27.10 6.57 -15.31
CA ASP A 32 -25.66 6.35 -15.55
C ASP A 32 -24.84 6.59 -14.27
N THR A 33 -24.91 5.62 -13.35
CA THR A 33 -23.86 5.51 -12.32
C THR A 33 -22.60 5.01 -13.00
N PRO A 34 -21.46 5.72 -12.98
CA PRO A 34 -20.23 5.20 -13.54
C PRO A 34 -19.90 3.89 -12.84
N ALA A 35 -19.77 2.83 -13.62
CA ALA A 35 -19.47 1.49 -13.12
C ALA A 35 -18.28 1.56 -12.17
N ALA A 36 -18.44 1.02 -10.96
CA ALA A 36 -17.35 0.89 -10.02
C ALA A 36 -16.19 0.17 -10.72
N PRO A 37 -14.94 0.66 -10.59
CA PRO A 37 -13.82 0.02 -11.25
C PRO A 37 -13.76 -1.46 -10.84
N PRO A 38 -13.43 -2.36 -11.78
CA PRO A 38 -13.44 -3.79 -11.51
C PRO A 38 -12.60 -4.08 -10.26
N ARG A 39 -13.16 -4.90 -9.36
CA ARG A 39 -12.46 -5.32 -8.14
C ARG A 39 -11.19 -6.05 -8.57
N GLN A 40 -10.03 -5.44 -8.35
CA GLN A 40 -8.74 -6.09 -8.60
C GLN A 40 -8.65 -7.33 -7.71
N HIS A 41 -8.43 -8.50 -8.32
CA HIS A 41 -8.18 -9.72 -7.56
C HIS A 41 -6.88 -9.52 -6.75
N PRO A 42 -6.88 -9.73 -5.41
CA PRO A 42 -5.73 -9.42 -4.56
C PRO A 42 -4.41 -10.10 -4.95
N GLN A 43 -4.47 -11.16 -5.76
CA GLN A 43 -3.31 -11.96 -6.18
C GLN A 43 -2.98 -11.85 -7.67
N ALA A 44 -3.69 -11.03 -8.44
CA ALA A 44 -3.38 -10.83 -9.85
C ALA A 44 -2.15 -9.93 -10.00
N GLY A 45 -1.25 -10.27 -10.93
CA GLY A 45 -0.16 -9.39 -11.34
C GLY A 45 -0.70 -8.15 -12.07
N VAL A 46 0.05 -7.06 -12.00
CA VAL A 46 -0.25 -5.83 -12.76
C VAL A 46 0.78 -5.68 -13.87
N PHE A 47 0.28 -5.57 -15.10
CA PHE A 47 1.08 -5.44 -16.32
C PHE A 47 0.59 -4.24 -17.11
N GLY A 48 1.51 -3.43 -17.63
CA GLY A 48 1.16 -2.27 -18.44
C GLY A 48 2.33 -1.78 -19.26
N ASN A 49 2.01 -1.09 -20.36
CA ASN A 49 2.99 -0.31 -21.11
C ASN A 49 3.06 1.10 -20.51
N ILE A 50 4.28 1.59 -20.31
CA ILE A 50 4.54 2.89 -19.68
C ILE A 50 3.89 4.07 -20.40
N GLY A 51 3.76 4.00 -21.73
CA GLY A 51 3.13 5.02 -22.57
C GLY A 51 1.60 4.99 -22.57
N ASN A 52 0.99 3.92 -22.03
CA ASN A 52 -0.46 3.72 -22.04
C ASN A 52 -1.10 3.88 -20.66
N LEU A 53 -0.31 4.21 -19.62
CA LEU A 53 -0.87 4.43 -18.29
C LEU A 53 -1.61 5.78 -18.22
N PRO A 54 -2.72 5.87 -17.47
CA PRO A 54 -3.55 7.05 -17.44
C PRO A 54 -2.84 8.23 -16.76
N ASP A 55 -2.79 9.37 -17.45
CA ASP A 55 -2.21 10.61 -16.92
C ASP A 55 -3.09 11.20 -15.83
N GLN A 56 -2.46 11.60 -14.73
CA GLN A 56 -3.08 12.36 -13.66
C GLN A 56 -2.20 13.55 -13.29
N PRO A 57 -2.76 14.77 -13.13
CA PRO A 57 -2.01 15.89 -12.59
C PRO A 57 -1.50 15.56 -11.19
N CYS A 58 -0.22 15.82 -10.92
CA CYS A 58 0.35 15.67 -9.58
C CYS A 58 1.15 16.90 -9.19
N PRO A 59 0.46 18.00 -8.85
CA PRO A 59 1.10 19.29 -8.62
C PRO A 59 2.12 19.22 -7.47
N ILE A 60 3.21 19.95 -7.66
CA ILE A 60 4.22 20.19 -6.63
C ILE A 60 3.63 21.18 -5.62
N GLU A 61 3.93 21.01 -4.34
CA GLU A 61 3.57 21.97 -3.30
C GLU A 61 4.13 23.37 -3.68
N PRO A 62 3.30 24.42 -3.75
CA PRO A 62 3.76 25.74 -4.19
C PRO A 62 4.96 26.29 -3.40
N ASP A 63 5.03 26.04 -2.09
CA ASP A 63 6.12 26.50 -1.22
C ASP A 63 7.48 25.84 -1.54
N TRP A 64 7.46 24.73 -2.29
CA TRP A 64 8.66 24.02 -2.72
C TRP A 64 9.23 24.60 -4.00
N ILE A 65 8.42 25.30 -4.79
CA ILE A 65 8.81 25.84 -6.09
C ILE A 65 9.71 27.05 -5.87
N ARG A 66 10.92 27.00 -6.43
CA ARG A 66 11.88 28.11 -6.40
C ARG A 66 11.75 28.97 -7.65
N THR A 67 11.65 28.34 -8.82
CA THR A 67 11.45 29.05 -10.10
C THR A 67 10.65 28.21 -11.10
N GLY A 68 10.02 28.89 -12.06
CA GLY A 68 9.24 28.26 -13.13
C GLY A 68 7.79 27.97 -12.76
N ALA A 69 7.07 27.35 -13.71
CA ALA A 69 5.68 26.91 -13.54
C ALA A 69 5.60 25.42 -13.90
N PRO A 70 5.96 24.52 -12.97
CA PRO A 70 6.04 23.10 -13.23
C PRO A 70 4.67 22.54 -13.64
N VAL A 71 4.62 21.91 -14.82
CA VAL A 71 3.52 21.01 -15.19
C VAL A 71 4.02 19.60 -14.91
N THR A 72 3.37 18.92 -13.98
CA THR A 72 3.73 17.57 -13.55
C THR A 72 2.60 16.59 -13.78
N ARG A 73 2.98 15.39 -14.23
CA ARG A 73 2.05 14.29 -14.47
C ARG A 73 2.54 13.03 -13.80
N CYS A 74 1.61 12.30 -13.21
CA CYS A 74 1.82 11.02 -12.59
C CYS A 74 0.99 9.96 -13.32
N ARG A 75 1.54 8.76 -13.41
CA ARG A 75 0.88 7.59 -14.00
C ARG A 75 1.17 6.39 -13.10
N ASP A 76 0.24 6.07 -12.22
CA ASP A 76 0.40 4.96 -11.26
C ASP A 76 0.35 3.62 -11.99
N HIS A 77 1.31 2.74 -11.68
CA HIS A 77 1.40 1.40 -12.27
C HIS A 77 0.90 0.33 -11.31
N SER A 78 1.53 0.23 -10.13
CA SER A 78 1.27 -0.87 -9.21
C SER A 78 1.47 -0.43 -7.77
N SER A 79 0.78 -1.09 -6.83
CA SER A 79 1.00 -0.92 -5.39
C SER A 79 0.95 -2.27 -4.69
N THR A 80 1.67 -2.40 -3.58
CA THR A 80 1.54 -3.57 -2.70
C THR A 80 0.17 -3.62 -2.07
N GLN A 81 -0.30 -4.82 -1.69
CA GLN A 81 -1.62 -4.98 -1.06
C GLN A 81 -1.78 -4.16 0.24
N ASP A 82 -0.67 -3.90 0.94
CA ASP A 82 -0.65 -3.10 2.16
C ASP A 82 -0.39 -1.60 1.91
N GLY A 83 -0.25 -1.18 0.66
CA GLY A 83 0.06 0.19 0.26
C GLY A 83 1.44 0.69 0.69
N SER A 84 2.28 -0.18 1.26
CA SER A 84 3.60 0.21 1.77
C SER A 84 4.61 0.50 0.66
N ALA A 85 4.39 0.02 -0.55
CA ALA A 85 5.18 0.38 -1.71
C ALA A 85 4.32 0.55 -2.97
N TRP A 86 4.80 1.37 -3.89
CA TRP A 86 4.15 1.58 -5.18
C TRP A 86 5.16 1.95 -6.25
N THR A 87 4.72 1.80 -7.50
CA THR A 87 5.46 2.21 -8.68
C THR A 87 4.60 3.20 -9.45
N THR A 88 5.19 4.34 -9.78
CA THR A 88 4.53 5.38 -10.56
C THR A 88 5.52 5.96 -11.55
N MET A 89 5.04 6.42 -12.69
CA MET A 89 5.83 7.28 -13.56
C MET A 89 5.51 8.72 -13.30
N TRP A 90 6.54 9.54 -13.38
CA TRP A 90 6.44 10.96 -13.14
C TRP A 90 7.18 11.72 -14.25
N ASP A 91 6.61 12.82 -14.71
CA ASP A 91 7.33 13.78 -15.56
C ASP A 91 7.09 15.23 -15.14
N CYS A 92 8.01 16.10 -15.54
CA CYS A 92 8.00 17.51 -15.21
C CYS A 92 8.65 18.36 -16.28
N THR A 93 8.04 19.53 -16.54
CA THR A 93 8.60 20.58 -17.39
C THR A 93 9.64 21.43 -16.66
N ARG A 94 10.32 22.31 -17.41
CA ARG A 94 11.31 23.26 -16.89
C ARG A 94 10.85 23.94 -15.60
N SER A 95 11.59 23.72 -14.52
CA SER A 95 11.30 24.26 -13.19
C SER A 95 12.45 23.96 -12.23
N THR A 96 12.52 24.73 -11.14
CA THR A 96 13.38 24.43 -10.00
C THR A 96 12.54 24.36 -8.73
N PHE A 97 12.68 23.29 -7.96
CA PHE A 97 11.91 23.09 -6.73
C PHE A 97 12.67 22.21 -5.72
N GLU A 98 12.35 22.35 -4.45
CA GLU A 98 12.91 21.53 -3.38
C GLU A 98 11.98 20.34 -3.08
N TRP A 99 12.43 19.13 -3.36
CA TRP A 99 11.65 17.93 -3.13
C TRP A 99 11.95 17.35 -1.76
N HIS A 100 10.93 17.21 -0.92
CA HIS A 100 11.06 16.65 0.43
C HIS A 100 10.49 15.23 0.47
N TYR A 101 11.36 14.23 0.69
CA TYR A 101 11.01 12.82 0.60
C TYR A 101 10.35 12.31 1.88
N GLN A 102 9.09 11.88 1.77
CA GLN A 102 8.33 11.25 2.86
C GLN A 102 8.30 9.71 2.76
N PHE A 103 9.09 9.15 1.86
CA PHE A 103 9.27 7.73 1.59
C PHE A 103 10.65 7.53 0.96
N ASP A 104 11.13 6.29 0.97
CA ASP A 104 12.30 5.90 0.19
C ASP A 104 11.89 5.88 -1.30
N GLU A 105 12.65 6.53 -2.18
CA GLU A 105 12.37 6.57 -3.62
C GLU A 105 13.60 6.12 -4.41
N VAL A 106 13.43 5.10 -5.26
CA VAL A 106 14.40 4.74 -6.31
C VAL A 106 13.84 5.21 -7.64
N VAL A 107 14.64 5.93 -8.41
CA VAL A 107 14.22 6.45 -9.72
C VAL A 107 15.11 5.90 -10.82
N VAL A 108 14.51 5.71 -12.00
CA VAL A 108 15.24 5.53 -13.26
C VAL A 108 14.79 6.63 -14.21
N ILE A 109 15.74 7.41 -14.76
CA ILE A 109 15.42 8.43 -15.76
C ILE A 109 15.21 7.77 -17.11
N LEU A 110 14.09 8.10 -17.74
CA LEU A 110 13.64 7.51 -19.01
C LEU A 110 13.72 8.49 -20.18
N GLU A 111 13.71 9.79 -19.90
CA GLU A 111 13.79 10.83 -20.91
C GLU A 111 14.26 12.13 -20.25
N GLY A 112 15.08 12.90 -20.97
CA GLY A 112 15.56 14.20 -20.51
C GLY A 112 16.59 14.10 -19.39
N SER A 113 16.65 15.14 -18.55
CA SER A 113 17.63 15.21 -17.48
C SER A 113 17.22 16.17 -16.36
N VAL A 114 17.83 15.98 -15.19
CA VAL A 114 17.64 16.83 -14.02
C VAL A 114 18.96 16.95 -13.25
N ARG A 115 19.27 18.15 -12.75
CA ARG A 115 20.33 18.31 -11.75
C ARG A 115 19.70 18.22 -10.36
N VAL A 116 20.26 17.38 -9.51
CA VAL A 116 19.85 17.23 -8.12
C VAL A 116 20.98 17.68 -7.20
N THR A 117 20.65 18.48 -6.19
CA THR A 117 21.61 19.01 -5.22
C THR A 117 21.14 18.71 -3.80
N ASP A 118 22.03 18.14 -2.98
CA ASP A 118 21.74 17.84 -1.58
C ASP A 118 21.89 19.06 -0.66
N SER A 119 21.56 18.90 0.62
CA SER A 119 21.69 19.96 1.62
C SER A 119 23.15 20.37 1.91
N GLN A 120 24.14 19.59 1.44
CA GLN A 120 25.57 19.89 1.56
C GLN A 120 26.11 20.57 0.30
N GLY A 121 25.25 20.86 -0.69
CA GLY A 121 25.62 21.48 -1.96
C GLY A 121 26.21 20.51 -2.98
N GLN A 122 26.28 19.20 -2.70
CA GLN A 122 26.77 18.24 -3.68
C GLN A 122 25.71 18.04 -4.76
N SER A 123 26.14 18.24 -6.00
CA SER A 123 25.26 18.20 -7.17
C SER A 123 25.60 17.03 -8.09
N ARG A 124 24.57 16.42 -8.67
CA ARG A 124 24.67 15.38 -9.70
C ARG A 124 23.67 15.66 -10.80
N VAL A 125 24.05 15.44 -12.05
CA VAL A 125 23.10 15.42 -13.17
C VAL A 125 22.69 13.97 -13.40
N LEU A 126 21.38 13.74 -13.43
CA LEU A 126 20.78 12.47 -13.80
C LEU A 126 20.20 12.63 -15.22
N ALA A 127 20.59 11.75 -16.13
CA ALA A 127 20.13 11.68 -17.51
C ALA A 127 19.56 10.29 -17.82
N GLU A 128 19.00 10.11 -19.02
CA GLU A 128 18.42 8.85 -19.46
C GLU A 128 19.33 7.64 -19.17
N GLY A 129 18.77 6.61 -18.53
CA GLY A 129 19.48 5.41 -18.10
C GLY A 129 20.05 5.47 -16.68
N ASP A 130 20.18 6.65 -16.09
CA ASP A 130 20.67 6.79 -14.72
C ASP A 130 19.66 6.29 -13.68
N VAL A 131 20.19 5.75 -12.59
CA VAL A 131 19.44 5.27 -11.43
C VAL A 131 19.89 6.06 -10.20
N ALA A 132 18.94 6.56 -9.41
CA ALA A 132 19.24 7.26 -8.17
C ALA A 132 18.34 6.80 -7.02
N PHE A 133 18.83 6.94 -5.79
CA PHE A 133 18.10 6.62 -4.57
C PHE A 133 18.03 7.86 -3.67
N PHE A 134 16.83 8.17 -3.21
CA PHE A 134 16.54 9.26 -2.30
C PHE A 134 15.93 8.70 -1.01
N PRO A 135 16.62 8.81 0.14
CA PRO A 135 16.15 8.21 1.37
C PRO A 135 15.00 9.01 2.01
N TYR A 136 14.14 8.30 2.73
CA TYR A 136 13.12 8.89 3.59
C TYR A 136 13.69 9.99 4.48
N GLY A 137 13.03 11.15 4.50
CA GLY A 137 13.39 12.31 5.31
C GLY A 137 14.47 13.20 4.70
N SER A 138 15.00 12.87 3.51
CA SER A 138 15.92 13.76 2.80
C SER A 138 15.19 14.85 2.02
N SER A 139 15.91 15.93 1.71
CA SER A 139 15.44 17.03 0.87
C SER A 139 16.48 17.32 -0.20
N TRP A 140 16.04 17.52 -1.43
CA TRP A 140 16.92 17.72 -2.58
C TRP A 140 16.37 18.82 -3.46
N LEU A 141 17.24 19.72 -3.91
CA LEU A 141 16.89 20.69 -4.93
C LEU A 141 16.90 19.99 -6.29
N TRP A 142 15.78 20.04 -7.01
CA TRP A 142 15.65 19.55 -8.37
C TRP A 142 15.66 20.74 -9.33
N GLU A 143 16.58 20.73 -10.29
CA GLU A 143 16.65 21.71 -11.36
C GLU A 143 16.44 21.01 -12.72
N VAL A 144 15.23 21.17 -13.25
CA VAL A 144 14.84 20.62 -14.55
C VAL A 144 15.01 21.72 -15.58
N ASP A 145 15.99 21.58 -16.47
CA ASP A 145 16.34 22.65 -17.40
C ASP A 145 15.40 22.68 -18.63
N ARG A 146 14.91 21.52 -19.06
CA ARG A 146 13.94 21.39 -20.16
C ARG A 146 12.77 20.49 -19.79
N TYR A 147 13.07 19.22 -19.55
CA TYR A 147 12.09 18.18 -19.27
C TYR A 147 12.79 16.99 -18.63
N VAL A 148 12.08 16.28 -17.75
CA VAL A 148 12.52 14.99 -17.22
C VAL A 148 11.32 14.05 -17.09
N ARG A 149 11.52 12.77 -17.43
CA ARG A 149 10.59 11.67 -17.14
C ARG A 149 11.34 10.58 -16.39
N LYS A 150 10.72 10.06 -15.33
CA LYS A 150 11.25 8.96 -14.52
C LYS A 150 10.19 7.91 -14.23
N VAL A 151 10.63 6.68 -13.99
CA VAL A 151 9.86 5.70 -13.21
C VAL A 151 10.40 5.71 -11.79
N ALA A 152 9.51 5.70 -10.81
CA ALA A 152 9.83 5.71 -9.39
C ALA A 152 9.26 4.46 -8.72
N PHE A 153 10.11 3.76 -7.96
CA PHE A 153 9.68 2.80 -6.95
C PHE A 153 9.77 3.47 -5.59
N CYS A 154 8.61 3.62 -4.94
CA CYS A 154 8.48 4.29 -3.66
C CYS A 154 8.15 3.26 -2.58
N HIS A 155 8.76 3.39 -1.41
CA HIS A 155 8.52 2.51 -0.27
C HIS A 155 8.46 3.32 1.02
N SER A 156 7.36 3.17 1.75
CA SER A 156 7.18 3.72 3.09
C SER A 156 7.81 2.77 4.11
N PRO A 157 8.95 3.12 4.73
CA PRO A 157 9.62 2.23 5.65
C PRO A 157 8.78 1.99 6.90
N VAL A 158 8.77 0.75 7.39
CA VAL A 158 8.12 0.42 8.67
C VAL A 158 8.79 1.23 9.80
N PRO A 159 8.03 1.98 10.61
CA PRO A 159 8.56 2.74 11.73
C PRO A 159 9.45 1.86 12.63
N ARG A 160 10.58 2.41 13.10
CA ARG A 160 11.62 1.62 13.79
C ARG A 160 11.07 0.74 14.93
N GLY A 161 10.15 1.28 15.73
CA GLY A 161 9.50 0.56 16.84
C GLY A 161 8.61 -0.61 16.41
N LEU A 162 8.12 -0.62 15.17
CA LEU A 162 7.24 -1.67 14.63
C LEU A 162 8.00 -2.74 13.83
N ARG A 163 9.30 -2.54 13.53
CA ARG A 163 10.08 -3.46 12.70
C ARG A 163 10.12 -4.87 13.29
N LEU A 164 10.38 -5.02 14.58
CA LEU A 164 10.46 -6.33 15.23
C LEU A 164 9.09 -7.03 15.32
N PRO A 165 8.01 -6.40 15.83
CA PRO A 165 6.68 -6.98 15.82
C PRO A 165 6.23 -7.43 14.42
N VAL A 166 6.44 -6.59 13.39
CA VAL A 166 6.08 -6.92 12.00
C VAL A 166 6.89 -8.11 11.49
N ARG A 167 8.19 -8.19 11.80
CA ARG A 167 9.03 -9.34 11.43
C ARG A 167 8.54 -10.64 12.07
N ILE A 168 8.16 -10.60 13.35
CA ILE A 168 7.61 -11.76 14.07
C ILE A 168 6.28 -12.19 13.44
N ALA A 169 5.35 -11.25 13.24
CA ALA A 169 4.05 -11.53 12.63
C ALA A 169 4.20 -12.14 11.23
N ARG A 170 5.06 -11.56 10.37
CA ARG A 170 5.35 -12.09 9.03
C ARG A 170 5.95 -13.51 9.08
N ARG A 171 6.82 -13.81 10.04
CA ARG A 171 7.36 -15.17 10.24
C ARG A 171 6.29 -16.17 10.67
N LEU A 172 5.37 -15.78 11.55
CA LEU A 172 4.27 -16.63 11.99
C LEU A 172 3.24 -16.87 10.88
N ALA A 173 2.97 -15.86 10.06
CA ALA A 173 2.06 -15.96 8.91
C ALA A 173 2.63 -16.81 7.77
N ARG A 174 3.95 -16.85 7.61
CA ARG A 174 4.65 -17.61 6.55
C ARG A 174 4.70 -19.13 6.74
N LYS A 175 4.25 -19.70 7.87
CA LYS A 175 4.22 -21.17 8.06
C LYS A 175 2.86 -21.74 7.61
N PRO A 176 2.74 -22.26 6.37
CA PRO A 176 1.53 -22.95 5.93
C PRO A 176 1.67 -24.40 6.37
N GLY A 177 1.11 -24.75 7.54
CA GLY A 177 1.09 -26.16 7.95
C GLY A 177 0.88 -26.45 9.43
N THR A 178 1.11 -25.51 10.34
CA THR A 178 1.07 -25.84 11.79
C THR A 178 -0.26 -25.52 12.47
N ARG A 179 -1.17 -24.79 11.80
CA ARG A 179 -2.49 -24.46 12.38
C ARG A 179 -3.46 -25.63 12.40
N HIS A 180 -3.43 -26.51 11.39
CA HIS A 180 -4.21 -27.75 11.42
C HIS A 180 -3.59 -28.78 12.37
N GLY A 181 -2.26 -28.90 12.47
CA GLY A 181 -1.61 -29.92 13.29
C GLY A 181 -1.73 -29.70 14.81
N LEU A 182 -1.59 -28.45 15.30
CA LEU A 182 -1.60 -28.19 16.75
C LEU A 182 -3.02 -28.22 17.32
N LEU A 183 -3.98 -27.57 16.65
CA LEU A 183 -5.39 -27.60 17.08
C LEU A 183 -6.01 -28.99 16.89
N ALA A 184 -5.65 -29.74 15.85
CA ALA A 184 -6.07 -31.14 15.71
C ALA A 184 -5.44 -32.04 16.79
N ARG A 185 -4.17 -31.82 17.18
CA ARG A 185 -3.53 -32.58 18.27
C ARG A 185 -4.13 -32.29 19.64
N ILE A 186 -4.49 -31.03 19.90
CA ILE A 186 -5.19 -30.63 21.13
C ILE A 186 -6.62 -31.22 21.15
N GLY A 187 -7.34 -31.13 20.02
CA GLY A 187 -8.66 -31.74 19.87
C GLY A 187 -8.64 -33.27 19.99
N GLN A 188 -7.64 -33.94 19.41
CA GLN A 188 -7.48 -35.40 19.54
C GLN A 188 -7.17 -35.83 20.97
N ARG A 189 -6.31 -35.09 21.70
CA ARG A 189 -6.04 -35.39 23.11
C ARG A 189 -7.27 -35.18 24.00
N LEU A 190 -8.00 -34.07 23.83
CA LEU A 190 -9.25 -33.81 24.56
C LEU A 190 -10.31 -34.89 24.26
N SER A 191 -10.45 -35.31 23.00
CA SER A 191 -11.40 -36.36 22.61
C SER A 191 -11.04 -37.73 23.19
N MET A 192 -9.74 -38.07 23.31
CA MET A 192 -9.31 -39.32 23.94
C MET A 192 -9.53 -39.32 25.45
N THR A 193 -9.31 -38.18 26.12
CA THR A 193 -9.59 -38.05 27.55
C THR A 193 -11.10 -38.11 27.82
N LEU A 194 -11.92 -37.46 26.99
CA LEU A 194 -13.39 -37.51 27.08
C LEU A 194 -13.96 -38.90 26.76
N ARG A 195 -13.39 -39.64 25.79
CA ARG A 195 -13.77 -41.04 25.51
C ARG A 195 -13.36 -42.01 26.62
N ARG A 196 -12.22 -41.80 27.27
CA ARG A 196 -11.79 -42.59 28.44
C ARG A 196 -12.72 -42.32 29.64
N LEU A 197 -13.10 -41.07 29.87
CA LEU A 197 -14.06 -40.70 30.91
C LEU A 197 -15.49 -41.21 30.59
N GLY A 198 -15.91 -41.20 29.33
CA GLY A 198 -17.20 -41.77 28.89
C GLY A 198 -17.26 -43.31 28.93
N ALA A 199 -16.13 -44.00 28.77
CA ALA A 199 -16.04 -45.46 28.89
C ALA A 199 -16.11 -45.94 30.35
N LEU A 200 -15.67 -45.12 31.31
CA LEU A 200 -15.84 -45.35 32.74
C LEU A 200 -17.30 -45.15 33.22
N GLY A 201 -18.15 -44.49 32.42
CA GLY A 201 -19.56 -44.26 32.75
C GLY A 201 -20.54 -45.33 32.27
N ARG A 202 -20.08 -46.42 31.61
CA ARG A 202 -20.96 -47.51 31.13
C ARG A 202 -20.79 -48.85 31.84
N THR A 203 -19.79 -49.02 32.70
CA THR A 203 -19.60 -50.25 33.48
C THR A 203 -20.23 -50.22 34.88
N THR A 204 -20.78 -49.08 35.31
CA THR A 204 -21.49 -48.95 36.61
C THR A 204 -23.02 -49.06 36.52
N ALA A 205 -23.58 -49.41 35.35
CA ALA A 205 -25.04 -49.48 35.15
C ALA A 205 -25.60 -50.90 34.87
N THR A 206 -24.88 -51.98 35.23
CA THR A 206 -25.39 -53.37 35.02
C THR A 206 -25.25 -54.30 36.23
N VAL A 207 -24.65 -53.87 37.36
CA VAL A 207 -24.54 -54.73 38.56
C VAL A 207 -25.53 -54.36 39.68
N LEU A 208 -26.33 -53.29 39.52
CA LEU A 208 -27.28 -52.85 40.55
C LEU A 208 -28.76 -53.20 40.24
N LEU A 209 -29.04 -54.36 39.65
CA LEU A 209 -30.40 -54.78 39.30
C LEU A 209 -30.81 -56.19 39.77
N CYS A 210 -30.02 -56.88 40.60
CA CYS A 210 -30.33 -58.26 41.03
C CYS A 210 -30.37 -58.52 42.56
N CYS A 211 -30.41 -57.50 43.43
CA CYS A 211 -30.45 -57.73 44.88
C CYS A 211 -31.53 -56.91 45.58
N LEU A 212 -32.81 -57.26 45.39
CA LEU A 212 -33.87 -57.01 46.37
C LEU A 212 -34.78 -58.26 46.44
N PRO A 213 -34.97 -58.87 47.62
CA PRO A 213 -35.84 -60.03 47.79
C PRO A 213 -37.32 -59.61 47.81
N LEU A 214 -38.17 -60.56 47.40
CA LEU A 214 -39.64 -60.49 47.33
C LEU A 214 -40.33 -60.19 48.65
#